data_AF-A0AB39L0R1-F1
#
_entry.id   AF-A0AB39L0R1-F1
#
_cell.length_a   1.000
_cell.length_b   1.000
_cell.length_c   1.000
_cell.angle_alpha   90.00
_cell.angle_beta   90.00
_cell.angle_gamma   90.00
#
_symmetry.space_group_name_H-M   'P 1'
#
loop_
_entity.id
_entity.type
_entity.pdbx_description
1 polymer ?
#
loop_
_entity_poly.entity_id
_entity_poly.type
_entity_poly.pdbx_seq_one_letter_code
_entity_poly.pdbx_strand_id
1 'polypeptide(L)'
;MSSTAAGDVPGSDVALKAALHHVFDTQIPNYGDYNLVCASECGGTVTGRRPAAPVPAGIIVGYRRRPVELILTPFNRATLAALDRPVAIDLSNLAFVAEAAPSAFDIAMSTGRIITLTLRATCVLGPHSASTLSQDEDAADLASFLRDLADL
;
A
#
# COMPACT_ATOMS: atom_id res chain seq x y z
N MET A 1 30.70 11.68 -17.60
CA MET A 1 31.38 10.81 -16.62
C MET A 1 31.15 11.43 -15.25
N SER A 2 30.41 10.90 -14.29
CA SER A 2 29.83 9.56 -14.12
C SER A 2 28.56 9.70 -13.28
N SER A 3 27.48 9.04 -13.68
CA SER A 3 26.28 8.86 -12.87
C SER A 3 26.48 7.59 -12.05
N THR A 4 26.63 7.73 -10.73
CA THR A 4 26.70 6.58 -9.82
C THR A 4 25.27 6.10 -9.60
N ALA A 5 24.93 4.98 -10.25
CA ALA A 5 23.76 4.19 -9.91
C ALA A 5 23.83 3.88 -8.41
N ALA A 6 22.87 4.39 -7.64
CA ALA A 6 22.60 3.87 -6.30
C ALA A 6 22.25 2.39 -6.49
N GLY A 7 23.23 1.53 -6.19
CA GLY A 7 23.08 0.09 -6.30
C GLY A 7 21.94 -0.33 -5.39
N ASP A 8 20.86 -0.78 -6.01
CA ASP A 8 19.79 -1.49 -5.33
C ASP A 8 20.41 -2.77 -4.77
N VAL A 9 20.66 -2.81 -3.47
CA VAL A 9 21.25 -3.98 -2.81
C VAL A 9 20.11 -4.98 -2.65
N PRO A 10 20.10 -6.13 -3.36
CA PRO A 10 18.95 -7.05 -3.36
C PRO A 10 18.58 -7.57 -1.96
N GLY A 11 19.56 -7.61 -1.03
CA GLY A 11 19.32 -7.97 0.37
C GLY A 11 18.58 -6.91 1.18
N SER A 12 18.62 -5.64 0.77
CA SER A 12 17.88 -4.55 1.42
C SER A 12 16.39 -4.60 1.08
N ASP A 13 16.04 -4.86 -0.19
CA ASP A 13 14.65 -4.92 -0.63
C ASP A 13 13.90 -6.11 0.01
N VAL A 14 14.51 -7.29 0.00
CA VAL A 14 13.96 -8.49 0.67
C VAL A 14 13.77 -8.26 2.17
N ALA A 15 14.72 -7.60 2.84
CA ALA A 15 14.60 -7.28 4.26
C ALA A 15 13.49 -6.24 4.53
N LEU A 16 13.31 -5.26 3.65
CA LEU A 16 12.21 -4.27 3.75
C LEU A 16 10.85 -4.92 3.51
N LYS A 17 10.72 -5.81 2.52
CA LYS A 17 9.50 -6.60 2.32
C LYS A 17 9.21 -7.42 3.57
N ALA A 18 10.18 -8.16 4.09
CA ALA A 18 10.03 -8.93 5.33
C ALA A 18 9.62 -8.07 6.54
N ALA A 19 10.14 -6.85 6.65
CA ALA A 19 9.73 -5.92 7.70
C ALA A 19 8.29 -5.43 7.54
N LEU A 20 7.83 -5.13 6.32
CA LEU A 20 6.42 -4.80 6.07
C LEU A 20 5.50 -5.98 6.37
N HIS A 21 5.89 -7.20 5.97
CA HIS A 21 5.18 -8.42 6.34
C HIS A 21 5.07 -8.54 7.86
N HIS A 22 6.17 -8.35 8.60
CA HIS A 22 6.14 -8.40 10.06
C HIS A 22 5.17 -7.38 10.67
N VAL A 23 5.17 -6.12 10.18
CA VAL A 23 4.23 -5.09 10.66
C VAL A 23 2.78 -5.50 10.40
N PHE A 24 2.50 -6.11 9.25
CA PHE A 24 1.18 -6.59 8.90
C PHE A 24 0.78 -7.80 9.77
N ASP A 25 1.68 -8.76 9.94
CA ASP A 25 1.48 -9.99 10.73
C ASP A 25 1.17 -9.71 12.19
N THR A 26 1.76 -8.67 12.78
CA THR A 26 1.45 -8.26 14.16
C THR A 26 0.00 -7.81 14.35
N GLN A 27 -0.69 -7.49 13.26
CA GLN A 27 -2.05 -6.93 13.30
C GLN A 27 -3.11 -7.91 12.81
N ILE A 28 -2.75 -8.89 11.97
CA ILE A 28 -3.67 -9.86 11.36
C ILE A 28 -3.20 -11.29 11.66
N PRO A 29 -3.84 -12.00 12.61
CA PRO A 29 -3.57 -13.41 12.85
C PRO A 29 -3.96 -14.30 11.64
N ASN A 30 -3.12 -15.25 11.25
CA ASN A 30 -3.32 -16.23 10.16
C ASN A 30 -3.24 -15.67 8.72
N TYR A 31 -2.07 -15.11 8.41
CA TYR A 31 -1.78 -14.29 7.24
C TYR A 31 -1.57 -14.99 5.88
N GLY A 32 -1.37 -16.31 5.81
CA GLY A 32 -0.58 -16.99 4.75
C GLY A 32 -0.81 -16.75 3.24
N ASP A 33 -1.80 -15.96 2.80
CA ASP A 33 -2.18 -15.79 1.39
C ASP A 33 -2.34 -14.34 0.88
N TYR A 34 -1.87 -13.32 1.62
CA TYR A 34 -1.97 -11.93 1.14
C TYR A 34 -0.74 -11.48 0.35
N ASN A 35 -0.98 -10.75 -0.74
CA ASN A 35 0.02 -9.92 -1.39
C ASN A 35 0.07 -8.55 -0.71
N LEU A 36 1.26 -7.96 -0.55
CA LEU A 36 1.43 -6.66 0.13
C LEU A 36 1.98 -5.58 -0.79
N VAL A 37 1.39 -4.41 -0.74
CA VAL A 37 1.90 -3.18 -1.36
C VAL A 37 1.95 -2.06 -0.34
N CYS A 38 3.01 -1.25 -0.37
CA CYS A 38 3.06 -0.02 0.43
C CYS A 38 2.43 1.11 -0.40
N ALA A 39 1.31 1.63 0.08
CA ALA A 39 0.73 2.87 -0.44
C ALA A 39 1.24 4.06 0.38
N SER A 40 1.75 5.07 -0.32
CA SER A 40 2.37 6.25 0.31
C SER A 40 1.37 7.33 0.70
N GLU A 41 0.16 7.28 0.15
CA GLU A 41 -0.86 8.33 0.23
C GLU A 41 -2.19 7.72 0.68
N CYS A 42 -2.72 8.22 1.80
CA CYS A 42 -4.07 7.94 2.28
C CYS A 42 -4.63 9.19 2.97
N GLY A 43 -5.77 9.66 2.46
CA GLY A 43 -6.40 10.90 2.87
C GLY A 43 -7.04 11.52 1.65
N GLY A 44 -8.37 11.52 1.62
CA GLY A 44 -9.11 12.03 0.48
C GLY A 44 -8.74 13.47 0.18
N THR A 45 -8.17 13.70 -1.01
CA THR A 45 -8.53 14.80 -1.89
C THR A 45 -8.19 14.37 -3.30
N VAL A 46 -9.24 14.26 -4.12
CA VAL A 46 -9.15 14.33 -5.59
C VAL A 46 -8.32 15.59 -5.90
N THR A 47 -7.22 15.42 -6.63
CA THR A 47 -6.17 16.41 -6.93
C THR A 47 -5.13 16.61 -5.81
N GLY A 48 -3.94 16.04 -5.99
CA GLY A 48 -2.82 16.29 -5.07
C GLY A 48 -1.49 15.83 -5.63
N ARG A 49 -0.68 16.78 -6.09
CA ARG A 49 0.73 16.59 -6.46
C ARG A 49 1.47 15.82 -5.36
N ARG A 50 2.40 14.92 -5.74
CA ARG A 50 3.31 14.23 -4.81
C ARG A 50 3.74 15.19 -3.70
N PRO A 51 3.48 14.88 -2.41
CA PRO A 51 3.92 15.72 -1.31
C PRO A 51 5.41 16.04 -1.45
N ALA A 52 5.78 17.32 -1.31
CA ALA A 52 7.17 17.76 -1.42
C ALA A 52 8.07 17.15 -0.33
N ALA A 53 7.46 16.69 0.77
CA ALA A 53 8.12 15.98 1.85
C ALA A 53 7.43 14.61 2.07
N PRO A 54 8.18 13.55 2.43
CA PRO A 54 7.59 12.25 2.78
C PRO A 54 6.61 12.39 3.94
N VAL A 55 5.35 11.99 3.73
CA VAL A 55 4.38 11.87 4.82
C VAL A 55 4.87 10.76 5.75
N PRO A 56 4.94 10.99 7.08
CA PRO A 56 5.51 10.02 8.02
C PRO A 56 4.69 8.74 8.16
N ALA A 57 3.39 8.81 7.86
CA ALA A 57 2.50 7.65 7.80
C ALA A 57 2.42 7.09 6.37
N GLY A 58 2.34 5.76 6.26
CA GLY A 58 1.98 5.03 5.04
C GLY A 58 0.91 3.99 5.35
N ILE A 59 0.38 3.34 4.31
CA ILE A 59 -0.53 2.21 4.45
C ILE A 59 0.11 0.97 3.83
N ILE A 60 0.10 -0.14 4.54
CA ILE A 60 0.32 -1.46 3.93
C ILE A 60 -1.05 -1.93 3.44
N VAL A 61 -1.15 -2.18 2.15
CA VAL A 61 -2.33 -2.78 1.51
C VAL A 61 -2.06 -4.27 1.36
N GLY A 62 -2.71 -5.07 2.20
CA GLY A 62 -2.80 -6.51 2.00
C GLY A 62 -4.01 -6.82 1.14
N TYR A 63 -3.87 -7.65 0.10
CA TYR A 63 -5.02 -8.12 -0.68
C TYR A 63 -4.91 -9.60 -1.03
N ARG A 64 -6.07 -10.24 -1.18
CA ARG A 64 -6.19 -11.60 -1.70
C ARG A 64 -7.43 -11.71 -2.59
N ARG A 65 -7.34 -12.61 -3.57
CA ARG A 65 -8.41 -12.82 -4.57
C ARG A 65 -9.45 -13.86 -4.14
N ARG A 66 -9.11 -14.75 -3.19
CA ARG A 66 -9.99 -15.86 -2.74
C ARG A 66 -9.83 -16.14 -1.23
N PRO A 67 -10.83 -15.79 -0.40
CA PRO A 67 -11.95 -14.88 -0.72
C PRO A 67 -11.43 -13.49 -1.11
N VAL A 68 -12.24 -12.71 -1.82
CA VAL A 68 -11.88 -11.33 -2.18
C VAL A 68 -11.84 -10.47 -0.91
N GLU A 69 -10.68 -9.93 -0.60
CA GLU A 69 -10.47 -9.13 0.62
C GLU A 69 -9.28 -8.17 0.46
N LEU A 70 -9.43 -6.98 1.03
CA LEU A 70 -8.37 -6.02 1.27
C LEU A 70 -8.26 -5.69 2.74
N ILE A 71 -7.04 -5.54 3.21
CA ILE A 71 -6.72 -5.05 4.54
C ILE A 71 -5.82 -3.83 4.38
N LEU A 72 -6.25 -2.72 4.96
CA LEU A 72 -5.49 -1.47 4.96
C LEU A 72 -4.90 -1.26 6.35
N THR A 73 -3.58 -1.30 6.44
CA THR A 73 -2.85 -1.29 7.70
C THR A 73 -1.98 -0.05 7.81
N PRO A 74 -2.39 0.97 8.59
CA PRO A 74 -1.60 2.18 8.80
C PRO A 74 -0.31 1.91 9.57
N PHE A 75 0.81 2.46 9.08
CA PHE A 75 2.13 2.28 9.71
C PHE A 75 3.02 3.52 9.58
N ASN A 76 4.00 3.63 10.47
CA ASN A 76 5.01 4.67 10.46
C ASN A 76 6.14 4.25 9.53
N ARG A 77 6.38 5.01 8.47
CA ARG A 77 7.39 4.68 7.45
C ARG A 77 8.83 4.80 7.99
N ALA A 78 9.06 5.62 9.00
CA ALA A 78 10.38 5.82 9.58
C ALA A 78 10.74 4.70 10.56
N THR A 79 9.81 4.30 11.42
CA THR A 79 10.05 3.30 12.47
C THR A 79 9.60 1.89 12.10
N LEU A 80 8.85 1.74 11.00
CA LEU A 80 8.17 0.50 10.62
C LEU A 80 7.32 -0.06 11.77
N ALA A 81 6.54 0.81 12.42
CA ALA A 81 5.64 0.43 13.50
C ALA A 81 4.18 0.65 13.08
N ALA A 82 3.27 -0.19 13.57
CA ALA A 82 1.83 0.02 13.42
C ALA A 82 1.40 1.39 13.99
N LEU A 83 0.51 2.11 13.31
CA LEU A 83 -0.01 3.40 13.77
C LEU A 83 -1.44 3.34 14.27
N ASP A 84 -2.29 2.55 13.63
CA ASP A 84 -3.73 2.47 13.93
C ASP A 84 -4.25 1.08 13.58
N ARG A 85 -5.53 0.81 13.88
CA ARG A 85 -6.17 -0.47 13.59
C ARG A 85 -6.29 -0.70 12.07
N PRO A 86 -6.08 -1.94 11.61
CA PRO A 86 -6.38 -2.30 10.23
C PRO A 86 -7.85 -2.08 9.88
N VAL A 87 -8.09 -1.72 8.61
CA VAL A 87 -9.42 -1.65 8.02
C VAL A 87 -9.57 -2.83 7.06
N ALA A 88 -10.50 -3.73 7.36
CA ALA A 88 -10.85 -4.83 6.46
C ALA A 88 -11.98 -4.41 5.50
N ILE A 89 -11.80 -4.72 4.23
CA ILE A 89 -12.73 -4.46 3.14
C ILE A 89 -12.94 -5.76 2.38
N ASP A 90 -14.18 -6.20 2.28
CA ASP A 90 -14.59 -7.41 1.57
C ASP A 90 -15.89 -7.13 0.79
N LEU A 91 -16.42 -8.15 0.10
CA LEU A 91 -17.65 -7.99 -0.69
C LEU A 91 -18.90 -7.67 0.16
N SER A 92 -18.86 -7.85 1.48
CA SER A 92 -20.00 -7.55 2.36
C SER A 92 -20.07 -6.07 2.76
N ASN A 93 -18.93 -5.37 2.75
CA ASN A 93 -18.84 -3.97 3.17
C ASN A 93 -18.29 -3.02 2.10
N LEU A 94 -17.87 -3.54 0.94
CA LEU A 94 -17.50 -2.75 -0.23
C LEU A 94 -18.74 -2.10 -0.87
N ALA A 95 -18.68 -0.79 -1.09
CA ALA A 95 -19.72 -0.05 -1.80
C ALA A 95 -19.33 0.22 -3.26
N PHE A 96 -18.10 0.68 -3.52
CA PHE A 96 -17.55 0.77 -4.87
C PHE A 96 -16.03 0.86 -4.87
N VAL A 97 -15.42 0.56 -6.01
CA VAL A 97 -14.04 0.90 -6.37
C VAL A 97 -14.06 1.71 -7.66
N ALA A 98 -13.26 2.76 -7.76
CA ALA A 98 -13.10 3.54 -8.98
C ALA A 98 -11.65 3.98 -9.18
N GLU A 99 -11.13 3.86 -10.41
CA GLU A 99 -9.82 4.43 -10.77
C GLU A 99 -10.02 5.92 -11.12
N ALA A 100 -9.81 6.80 -10.14
CA ALA A 100 -10.02 8.25 -10.29
C ALA A 100 -8.94 8.91 -11.17
N ALA A 101 -7.74 8.34 -11.20
CA ALA A 101 -6.65 8.69 -12.09
C ALA A 101 -5.73 7.47 -12.28
N PRO A 102 -4.80 7.46 -13.25
CA PRO A 102 -3.91 6.32 -13.45
C PRO A 102 -3.20 5.90 -12.16
N SER A 103 -3.43 4.66 -11.71
CA SER A 103 -2.89 4.11 -10.45
C SER A 103 -3.38 4.80 -9.16
N ALA A 104 -4.46 5.58 -9.22
CA ALA A 104 -5.12 6.18 -8.08
C ALA A 104 -6.55 5.65 -7.98
N PHE A 105 -6.86 4.99 -6.87
CA PHE A 105 -8.13 4.29 -6.67
C PHE A 105 -8.88 4.86 -5.47
N ASP A 106 -10.14 5.18 -5.66
CA ASP A 106 -11.09 5.44 -4.59
C ASP A 106 -11.82 4.15 -4.23
N ILE A 107 -11.79 3.80 -2.96
CA ILE A 107 -12.46 2.64 -2.39
C ILE A 107 -13.45 3.14 -1.36
N ALA A 108 -14.74 2.95 -1.62
CA ALA A 108 -15.80 3.32 -0.70
C ALA A 108 -16.36 2.10 0.01
N MET A 109 -16.60 2.25 1.30
CA MET A 109 -17.25 1.26 2.15
C MET A 109 -18.72 1.64 2.36
N SER A 110 -19.57 0.64 2.59
CA SER A 110 -21.00 0.82 2.88
C SER A 110 -21.28 1.68 4.12
N THR A 111 -20.29 1.82 5.01
CA THR A 111 -20.34 2.73 6.17
C THR A 111 -20.13 4.21 5.80
N GLY A 112 -20.00 4.55 4.51
CA GLY A 112 -19.78 5.91 4.02
C GLY A 112 -18.32 6.39 4.07
N ARG A 113 -17.38 5.52 4.47
CA ARG A 113 -15.95 5.84 4.47
C ARG A 113 -15.39 5.68 3.06
N ILE A 114 -14.64 6.67 2.58
CA ILE A 114 -13.92 6.62 1.30
C ILE A 114 -12.42 6.70 1.57
N ILE A 115 -11.66 5.82 0.92
CA ILE A 115 -10.21 5.75 1.02
C ILE A 115 -9.63 5.88 -0.38
N THR A 116 -8.79 6.88 -0.58
CA THR A 116 -8.02 7.05 -1.82
C THR A 116 -6.63 6.45 -1.64
N LEU A 117 -6.25 5.54 -2.54
CA LEU A 117 -4.93 4.92 -2.61
C LEU A 117 -4.22 5.37 -3.87
N THR A 118 -2.97 5.81 -3.75
CA THR A 118 -2.10 5.98 -4.91
C THR A 118 -1.00 4.93 -4.92
N LEU A 119 -0.98 4.10 -5.96
CA LEU A 119 0.01 3.06 -6.15
C LEU A 119 1.26 3.64 -6.84
N ARG A 120 2.43 3.22 -6.37
CA ARG A 120 3.73 3.68 -6.87
C ARG A 120 4.64 2.47 -7.05
N ALA A 121 5.47 2.51 -8.08
CA ALA A 121 6.48 1.49 -8.34
C ALA A 121 7.58 1.44 -7.26
N THR A 122 7.72 2.49 -6.46
CA THR A 122 8.67 2.54 -5.34
C THR A 122 8.02 3.15 -4.10
N CYS A 123 8.36 2.60 -2.93
CA CYS A 123 7.99 3.14 -1.62
C CYS A 123 9.27 3.44 -0.83
N VAL A 124 9.38 4.64 -0.29
CA VAL A 124 10.57 5.03 0.51
C VAL A 124 10.30 4.80 1.99
N LEU A 125 11.20 4.08 2.66
CA LEU A 125 11.07 3.56 4.02
C LEU A 125 12.31 3.89 4.86
N GLY A 126 12.15 3.78 6.17
CA GLY A 126 13.21 3.94 7.16
C GLY A 126 13.40 5.38 7.64
N PRO A 127 14.22 5.57 8.69
CA PRO A 127 14.51 6.88 9.26
C PRO A 127 15.06 7.80 8.18
N HIS A 128 14.54 9.03 8.08
CA HIS A 128 14.93 9.99 7.05
C HIS A 128 14.77 9.49 5.60
N SER A 129 13.85 8.54 5.34
CA SER A 129 13.61 8.03 3.98
C SER A 129 14.87 7.37 3.38
N ALA A 130 15.61 6.64 4.20
CA ALA A 130 16.94 6.12 3.88
C ALA A 130 16.94 4.95 2.88
N SER A 131 15.82 4.27 2.68
CA SER A 131 15.77 3.07 1.84
C SER A 131 14.59 3.09 0.89
N THR A 132 14.78 2.60 -0.32
CA THR A 132 13.74 2.49 -1.35
C THR A 132 13.37 1.03 -1.51
N LEU A 133 12.07 0.73 -1.47
CA LEU A 133 11.48 -0.57 -1.74
C LEU A 133 10.94 -0.59 -3.18
N SER A 134 11.31 -1.58 -3.99
CA SER A 134 10.74 -1.79 -5.32
C SER A 134 9.45 -2.60 -5.23
N GLN A 135 8.39 -2.11 -5.88
CA GLN A 135 7.04 -2.67 -5.83
C GLN A 135 6.32 -2.56 -7.17
N ASP A 136 7.04 -2.48 -8.29
CA ASP A 136 6.44 -2.31 -9.61
C ASP A 136 5.50 -3.47 -9.98
N GLU A 137 5.95 -4.71 -9.79
CA GLU A 137 5.14 -5.91 -10.02
C GLU A 137 3.96 -6.00 -9.03
N ASP A 138 4.24 -5.78 -7.74
CA ASP A 138 3.24 -5.86 -6.67
C ASP A 138 2.15 -4.78 -6.85
N ALA A 139 2.54 -3.55 -7.22
CA ALA A 139 1.63 -2.45 -7.49
C ALA A 139 0.80 -2.69 -8.76
N ALA A 140 1.39 -3.31 -9.79
CA ALA A 140 0.68 -3.65 -11.01
C ALA A 140 -0.37 -4.74 -10.75
N ASP A 141 -0.06 -5.78 -9.97
CA ASP A 141 -1.03 -6.82 -9.60
C ASP A 141 -2.15 -6.26 -8.71
N LEU A 142 -1.83 -5.40 -7.72
CA LEU A 142 -2.86 -4.72 -6.93
C LEU A 142 -3.75 -3.82 -7.81
N ALA A 143 -3.19 -3.08 -8.76
CA ALA A 143 -3.98 -2.29 -9.69
C ALA A 143 -4.92 -3.16 -10.53
N SER A 144 -4.44 -4.31 -11.02
CA SER A 144 -5.30 -5.28 -11.74
C SER A 144 -6.42 -5.78 -10.85
N PHE A 145 -6.11 -6.15 -9.62
CA PHE A 145 -7.09 -6.61 -8.64
C PHE A 145 -8.18 -5.56 -8.34
N LEU A 146 -7.79 -4.29 -8.17
CA LEU A 146 -8.73 -3.20 -7.92
C LEU A 146 -9.63 -2.90 -9.14
N ARG A 147 -9.11 -3.07 -10.36
CA ARG A 147 -9.92 -2.97 -11.58
C ARG A 147 -10.93 -4.11 -11.68
N ASP A 148 -10.49 -5.35 -11.43
CA ASP A 148 -11.39 -6.51 -11.40
C ASP A 148 -12.53 -6.31 -10.38
N LEU A 149 -12.22 -5.70 -9.24
CA LEU A 149 -13.21 -5.33 -8.21
C LEU A 149 -14.17 -4.22 -8.64
N ALA A 150 -13.71 -3.26 -9.43
CA ALA A 150 -14.54 -2.16 -9.93
C ALA A 150 -15.57 -2.62 -10.97
N ASP A 151 -15.29 -3.75 -11.63
CA ASP A 151 -16.15 -4.36 -12.66
C ASP A 151 -17.16 -5.39 -12.10
N LEU A 152 -17.19 -5.64 -10.77
CA LEU A 152 -18.15 -6.52 -10.09
C LEU A 152 -19.51 -5.84 -9.89
#